data_AF-A0A5M3Q173-F1
#
_entry.id   AF-A0A5M3Q173-F1
#
_cell.length_a   1.000
_cell.length_b   1.000
_cell.length_c   1.000
_cell.angle_alpha   90.00
_cell.angle_beta   90.00
_cell.angle_gamma   90.00
#
_symmetry.space_group_name_H-M   'P 1'
#
loop_
_entity.id
_entity.type
_entity.pdbx_description
1 polymer ?
#
loop_
_entity_poly.entity_id
_entity_poly.type
_entity_poly.pdbx_seq_one_letter_code
_entity_poly.pdbx_strand_id
1 'polypeptide(L)'
;MTQVIDERVLKIYRDRIAFVQNSNVTVSVDRSLPTVSIDPEDGEGFFMQESEAQTFLDEADRVYEELQEVSFDEACMAVASPYVDLMA
;
A
#
# COMPACT_ATOMS: atom_id res chain seq x y z
N MET A 1 14.64 10.81 -18.40
CA MET A 1 13.64 11.87 -18.19
C MET A 1 13.17 11.72 -16.76
N THR A 2 13.55 12.64 -15.87
CA THR A 2 13.04 12.64 -14.48
C THR A 2 11.63 13.20 -14.54
N GLN A 3 10.61 12.37 -14.32
CA GLN A 3 9.25 12.90 -14.12
C GLN A 3 9.28 13.73 -12.82
N VAL A 4 8.89 14.99 -12.93
CA VAL A 4 8.66 15.82 -11.75
C VAL A 4 7.28 15.45 -11.25
N ILE A 5 7.21 14.72 -10.15
CA ILE A 5 5.95 14.40 -9.49
C ILE A 5 5.37 15.70 -8.93
N ASP A 6 4.06 15.90 -9.10
CA ASP A 6 3.35 16.98 -8.43
C ASP A 6 3.50 16.84 -6.91
N GLU A 7 4.03 17.86 -6.24
CA GLU A 7 4.20 17.88 -4.77
C GLU A 7 2.91 17.55 -4.02
N ARG A 8 1.74 17.83 -4.60
CA ARG A 8 0.43 17.49 -4.03
C ARG A 8 0.19 15.99 -4.04
N VAL A 9 0.60 15.30 -5.11
CA VAL A 9 0.46 13.84 -5.25
C VAL A 9 1.38 13.15 -4.25
N LEU A 10 2.64 13.60 -4.15
CA LEU A 10 3.58 13.11 -3.16
C LEU A 10 3.03 13.28 -1.73
N LYS A 11 2.43 14.43 -1.43
CA LYS A 11 1.79 14.67 -0.12
C LYS A 11 0.65 13.68 0.15
N ILE A 12 -0.23 13.41 -0.82
CA ILE A 12 -1.33 12.46 -0.65
C ILE A 12 -0.82 11.07 -0.28
N TYR A 13 0.21 10.57 -0.98
CA TYR A 13 0.76 9.26 -0.66
C TYR A 13 1.45 9.23 0.70
N ARG A 14 2.18 10.28 1.08
CA ARG A 14 2.77 10.39 2.43
C ARG A 14 1.70 10.41 3.52
N ASP A 15 0.60 11.13 3.31
CA ASP A 15 -0.52 11.17 4.26
C ASP A 15 -1.17 9.78 4.40
N ARG A 16 -1.31 9.03 3.29
CA ARG A 16 -1.80 7.63 3.30
C ARG A 16 -0.87 6.66 4.02
N ILE A 17 0.45 6.77 3.77
CA ILE A 17 1.46 5.96 4.45
C ILE A 17 1.38 6.21 5.97
N ALA A 18 1.37 7.49 6.36
CA ALA A 18 1.26 7.87 7.77
C ALA A 18 -0.04 7.37 8.39
N PHE A 19 -1.16 7.43 7.67
CA PHE A 19 -2.42 6.87 8.16
C PHE A 19 -2.31 5.37 8.47
N VAL A 20 -1.80 4.57 7.52
CA VAL A 20 -1.66 3.11 7.72
C VAL A 20 -0.68 2.77 8.83
N GLN A 21 0.47 3.46 8.89
CA GLN A 21 1.46 3.29 9.95
C GLN A 21 0.91 3.53 11.36
N ASN A 22 -0.10 4.39 11.48
CA ASN A 22 -0.74 4.73 12.76
C ASN A 22 -2.02 3.92 13.05
N SER A 23 -2.42 2.99 12.17
CA SER A 23 -3.72 2.29 12.25
C SER A 23 -3.66 0.90 12.92
N ASN A 24 -2.54 0.50 13.53
CA ASN A 24 -2.34 -0.85 14.10
C ASN A 24 -2.70 -1.99 13.12
N VAL A 25 -2.39 -1.78 11.84
CA VAL A 25 -2.60 -2.76 10.77
C VAL A 25 -1.25 -3.26 10.27
N THR A 26 -1.18 -4.57 10.03
CA THR A 26 -0.06 -5.22 9.35
C THR A 26 -0.40 -5.41 7.88
N VAL A 27 0.48 -4.95 6.98
CA VAL A 27 0.40 -5.24 5.54
C VAL A 27 1.48 -6.26 5.21
N SER A 28 1.10 -7.45 4.80
CA SER A 28 2.00 -8.54 4.42
C SER A 28 1.82 -8.89 2.94
N VAL A 29 2.92 -9.05 2.22
CA VAL A 29 2.92 -9.36 0.79
C VAL A 29 3.86 -10.52 0.48
N ASP A 30 3.39 -11.47 -0.33
CA ASP A 30 4.23 -12.48 -0.95
C ASP A 30 4.14 -12.34 -2.47
N ARG A 31 5.27 -12.03 -3.11
CA ARG A 31 5.36 -11.86 -4.56
C ARG A 31 5.67 -13.17 -5.30
N SER A 32 6.17 -14.19 -4.60
CA SER A 32 6.48 -15.50 -5.18
C SER A 32 5.21 -16.33 -5.41
N LEU A 33 4.24 -16.15 -4.52
CA LEU A 33 2.87 -16.62 -4.61
C LEU A 33 1.99 -15.40 -4.35
N PRO A 34 1.48 -14.72 -5.41
CA PRO A 34 0.80 -13.44 -5.30
C PRO A 34 -0.32 -13.49 -4.25
N THR A 35 0.01 -12.99 -3.07
CA THR A 35 -0.89 -12.89 -1.92
C THR A 35 -0.60 -11.62 -1.16
N VAL A 36 -1.66 -11.00 -0.66
CA VAL A 36 -1.59 -9.78 0.14
C VAL A 36 -2.54 -9.96 1.32
N SER A 37 -2.06 -9.72 2.53
CA SER A 37 -2.91 -9.62 3.72
C SER A 37 -2.79 -8.23 4.34
N ILE A 38 -3.92 -7.71 4.77
CA ILE A 38 -4.05 -6.42 5.46
C ILE A 38 -4.84 -6.72 6.71
N ASP A 39 -4.15 -6.87 7.84
CA ASP A 39 -4.73 -7.44 9.06
C ASP A 39 -4.62 -6.43 10.22
N PRO A 40 -5.74 -6.04 10.86
CA PRO A 40 -5.69 -5.30 12.11
C PRO A 40 -5.20 -6.20 13.25
N GLU A 41 -4.66 -5.61 14.31
CA GLU A 41 -4.22 -6.35 15.51
C GLU A 41 -5.37 -7.17 16.13
N ASP A 42 -6.57 -6.58 16.17
CA ASP A 42 -7.79 -7.20 16.69
C ASP A 42 -8.90 -7.13 15.63
N GLY A 43 -9.09 -8.19 14.84
CA GLY A 43 -10.21 -8.26 13.91
C GLY A 43 -10.02 -9.18 12.70
N GLU A 44 -10.96 -9.09 11.76
CA GLU A 44 -10.86 -9.73 10.46
C GLU A 44 -10.29 -8.73 9.45
N GLY A 45 -9.20 -9.12 8.79
CA GLY A 45 -8.52 -8.32 7.77
C GLY A 45 -9.04 -8.56 6.36
N PHE A 46 -8.31 -8.02 5.38
CA PHE A 46 -8.49 -8.39 3.97
C PHE A 46 -7.40 -9.36 3.56
N PHE A 47 -7.81 -10.40 2.84
CA PHE A 47 -6.89 -11.33 2.22
C PHE A 47 -7.17 -11.39 0.72
N MET A 48 -6.16 -11.07 -0.09
CA MET A 48 -6.21 -11.07 -1.55
C MET A 48 -5.27 -12.14 -2.09
N GLN A 49 -5.67 -12.80 -3.16
CA GLN A 49 -4.88 -13.84 -3.83
C GLN A 49 -4.97 -13.70 -5.35
N GLU A 50 -4.07 -14.37 -6.07
CA GLU A 50 -4.07 -14.47 -7.53
C GLU A 50 -4.16 -13.09 -8.20
N SER A 51 -5.20 -12.86 -9.02
CA SER A 51 -5.36 -11.61 -9.78
C SER A 51 -5.58 -10.37 -8.91
N GLU A 52 -6.21 -10.53 -7.74
CA GLU A 52 -6.47 -9.40 -6.83
C GLU A 52 -5.18 -8.95 -6.17
N ALA A 53 -4.39 -9.91 -5.65
CA ALA A 53 -3.07 -9.63 -5.12
C ALA A 53 -2.14 -9.05 -6.18
N GLN A 54 -2.19 -9.58 -7.42
CA GLN A 54 -1.39 -9.02 -8.51
C GLN A 54 -1.76 -7.56 -8.82
N THR A 55 -3.06 -7.23 -8.85
CA THR A 55 -3.52 -5.86 -9.08
C THR A 55 -3.03 -4.90 -7.98
N PHE A 56 -3.04 -5.35 -6.72
CA PHE A 56 -2.48 -4.59 -5.61
C PHE A 56 -0.98 -4.35 -5.78
N LEU A 57 -0.23 -5.41 -6.11
CA LEU A 57 1.22 -5.36 -6.27
C LEU A 57 1.64 -4.47 -7.46
N ASP A 58 0.90 -4.53 -8.57
CA ASP A 58 1.14 -3.68 -9.74
C ASP A 58 0.94 -2.19 -9.42
N GLU A 59 -0.10 -1.87 -8.63
CA GLU A 59 -0.32 -0.50 -8.14
C GLU A 59 0.80 -0.07 -7.17
N ALA A 60 1.23 -0.96 -6.28
CA ALA A 60 2.32 -0.68 -5.35
C ALA A 60 3.66 -0.46 -6.09
N ASP A 61 3.95 -1.27 -7.12
CA ASP A 61 5.12 -1.07 -7.99
C ASP A 61 5.01 0.29 -8.71
N ARG A 62 3.81 0.65 -9.22
CA ARG A 62 3.60 1.98 -9.85
C ARG A 62 3.85 3.11 -8.86
N VAL A 63 3.32 3.04 -7.64
CA VAL A 63 3.54 4.06 -6.60
C VAL A 63 5.02 4.15 -6.22
N TYR A 64 5.70 3.02 -6.07
CA TYR A 64 7.13 2.96 -5.78
C TYR A 64 7.97 3.61 -6.89
N GLU A 65 7.69 3.27 -8.15
CA GLU A 65 8.37 3.83 -9.32
C GLU A 65 8.07 5.31 -9.55
N GLU A 66 6.82 5.73 -9.30
CA GLU A 66 6.40 7.12 -9.41
C GLU A 66 7.12 7.95 -8.35
N LEU A 67 7.02 7.55 -7.07
CA LEU A 67 7.50 8.35 -5.94
C LEU A 67 9.02 8.43 -5.85
N GLN A 68 9.76 7.35 -6.14
CA GLN A 68 11.23 7.25 -6.03
C GLN A 68 11.84 7.72 -4.70
N GLU A 69 11.02 8.00 -3.69
CA GLU A 69 11.39 8.54 -2.38
C GLU A 69 10.92 7.66 -1.22
N VAL A 70 10.18 6.60 -1.52
CA VAL A 70 9.62 5.66 -0.54
C VAL A 70 10.10 4.24 -0.85
N SER A 71 10.14 3.40 0.17
CA SER A 71 10.35 1.97 0.02
C SER A 71 9.14 1.28 -0.63
N PHE A 72 9.33 0.07 -1.16
CA PHE A 72 8.21 -0.72 -1.68
C PHE A 72 7.18 -1.04 -0.58
N ASP A 73 7.63 -1.32 0.65
CA ASP A 73 6.74 -1.56 1.79
C ASP A 73 5.86 -0.33 2.09
N GLU A 74 6.44 0.87 2.03
CA GLU A 74 5.67 2.13 2.16
C GLU A 74 4.72 2.32 0.97
N ALA A 75 5.11 1.95 -0.25
CA ALA A 75 4.19 1.97 -1.39
C ALA A 75 3.01 1.01 -1.16
N CYS A 76 3.25 -0.20 -0.64
CA CYS A 76 2.19 -1.12 -0.24
C CYS A 76 1.28 -0.52 0.84
N MET A 77 1.83 0.16 1.86
CA MET A 77 1.02 0.88 2.86
C MET A 77 0.15 1.96 2.21
N ALA A 78 0.68 2.71 1.25
CA ALA A 78 -0.07 3.76 0.56
C ALA A 78 -1.26 3.18 -0.24
N VAL A 79 -1.07 2.03 -0.87
CA VAL A 79 -2.12 1.30 -1.61
C VAL A 79 -3.10 0.60 -0.64
N ALA A 80 -2.65 0.19 0.54
CA ALA A 80 -3.48 -0.42 1.58
C ALA A 80 -4.44 0.58 2.26
N SER A 81 -4.16 1.88 2.20
CA SER A 81 -4.94 2.92 2.90
C SER A 81 -6.47 2.84 2.73
N PRO A 82 -7.04 2.61 1.53
CA PRO A 82 -8.49 2.47 1.38
C PRO A 82 -9.07 1.26 2.11
N TYR A 83 -8.30 0.17 2.24
CA TYR A 83 -8.73 -1.02 2.98
C TYR A 83 -8.72 -0.76 4.48
N VAL A 84 -7.69 -0.05 4.97
CA VAL A 84 -7.59 0.35 6.38
C VAL A 84 -8.73 1.29 6.77
N ASP A 85 -9.11 2.22 5.90
CA ASP A 85 -10.25 3.13 6.13
C ASP A 85 -11.59 2.39 6.27
N LEU A 86 -11.75 1.24 5.61
CA LEU A 86 -12.95 0.39 5.75
C LEU A 86 -13.01 -0.40 7.07
N MET A 87 -11.88 -0.51 7.78
CA MET A 87 -11.80 -1.19 9.09
C MET A 87 -12.01 -0.24 10.28
N ALA A 88 -11.88 1.07 10.07
CA ALA A 88 -11.87 2.10 11.11
C ALA A 88 -13.27 2.46 11.65
#